data_AF-A0A444Z6H9-F1
#
_entry.id   AF-A0A444Z6H9-F1
#
_cell.length_a   1.000
_cell.length_b   1.000
_cell.length_c   1.000
_cell.angle_alpha   90.00
_cell.angle_beta   90.00
_cell.angle_gamma   90.00
#
_symmetry.space_group_name_H-M   'P 1'
#
loop_
_entity.id
_entity.type
_entity.pdbx_description
1 polymer ?
#
loop_
_entity_poly.entity_id
_entity_poly.type
_entity_poly.pdbx_seq_one_letter_code
_entity_poly.pdbx_strand_id
1 'polypeptide(L)' 'MTIERVYIANTSLIQDEVLSHRLGLIPISADPRLFEYPYNAGDDRNEKNTIVFKVQTICWLP' A
#
# COMPACT_ATOMS: atom_id res chain seq x y z
N MET A 1 2.17 -7.90 -7.95
CA MET A 1 1.62 -6.64 -7.40
C MET A 1 2.50 -6.17 -6.25
N THR A 2 2.67 -4.87 -6.06
CA THR A 2 3.43 -4.28 -4.95
C THR A 2 2.79 -2.97 -4.47
N ILE A 3 3.20 -2.46 -3.31
CA ILE A 3 2.71 -1.19 -2.73
C ILE A 3 3.54 -0.04 -3.31
N GLU A 4 2.88 0.87 -4.02
CA GLU A 4 3.53 2.04 -4.65
C GLU A 4 3.26 3.36 -3.92
N ARG A 5 2.04 3.57 -3.40
CA ARG A 5 1.68 4.79 -2.67
C ARG A 5 1.19 4.43 -1.28
N VAL A 6 1.76 5.11 -0.27
CA VAL A 6 1.42 4.90 1.14
C VAL A 6 0.94 6.22 1.73
N TYR A 7 -0.23 6.21 2.33
CA TYR A 7 -0.78 7.35 3.07
C TYR A 7 -0.56 7.06 4.56
N ILE A 8 0.28 7.87 5.22
CA ILE A 8 0.78 7.60 6.57
C ILE A 8 0.32 8.68 7.55
N ALA A 9 -0.10 8.23 8.73
CA ALA A 9 -0.20 9.02 9.95
C ALA A 9 0.44 8.18 11.07
N ASN A 10 1.73 8.39 11.32
CA ASN A 10 2.56 7.53 12.17
C ASN A 10 3.11 8.31 13.38
N THR A 11 3.13 7.65 14.53
CA THR A 11 3.67 8.17 15.80
C THR A 11 4.75 7.25 16.38
N SER A 12 5.13 6.20 15.65
CA SER A 12 6.18 5.27 16.05
C SER A 12 7.58 5.87 15.86
N LEU A 13 8.61 5.16 16.33
CA LEU A 13 10.01 5.57 16.19
C LEU A 13 10.52 5.48 14.74
N ILE A 14 9.93 4.62 13.91
CA ILE A 14 10.39 4.41 12.53
C ILE A 14 9.95 5.60 11.68
N GLN A 15 10.89 6.20 10.95
CA GLN A 15 10.60 7.30 10.03
C GLN A 15 9.69 6.86 8.88
N ASP A 16 8.88 7.78 8.38
CA ASP A 16 7.82 7.48 7.41
C ASP A 16 8.38 6.98 6.08
N GLU A 17 9.52 7.51 5.63
CA GLU A 17 10.21 7.06 4.41
C GLU A 17 10.77 5.63 4.56
N VAL A 18 11.28 5.29 5.75
CA VAL A 18 11.79 3.95 6.02
C VAL A 18 10.64 2.96 6.12
N LEU A 19 9.55 3.33 6.79
CA LEU A 19 8.37 2.50 6.93
C LEU A 19 7.71 2.22 5.57
N SER A 20 7.47 3.26 4.76
CA SER A 20 6.88 3.12 3.43
C SER A 20 7.76 2.29 2.49
N HIS A 21 9.08 2.51 2.50
CA HIS A 21 10.00 1.70 1.71
C HIS A 21 9.93 0.22 2.09
N ARG A 22 9.91 -0.11 3.39
CA ARG A 22 9.77 -1.49 3.86
C ARG A 22 8.44 -2.12 3.46
N LEU A 23 7.34 -1.36 3.49
CA LEU A 23 6.03 -1.84 3.02
C LEU A 23 6.04 -2.16 1.52
N GLY A 24 6.76 -1.37 0.70
CA GLY A 24 6.93 -1.65 -0.73
C GLY A 24 7.71 -2.93 -1.06
N LEU A 25 8.44 -3.49 -0.09
CA LEU A 25 9.18 -4.75 -0.25
C LEU A 25 8.36 -6.00 0.13
N ILE A 26 7.14 -5.83 0.68
CA ILE A 26 6.29 -6.94 1.08
C ILE A 26 5.64 -7.55 -0.17
N PRO A 27 5.85 -8.85 -0.45
CA PRO A 27 5.20 -9.50 -1.58
C PRO A 27 3.69 -9.61 -1.34
N ILE A 28 2.90 -9.09 -2.29
CA ILE A 28 1.44 -9.18 -2.25
C ILE A 28 0.99 -10.38 -3.09
N SER A 29 0.29 -11.31 -2.44
CA SER A 29 -0.32 -12.48 -3.10
C SER A 29 -1.61 -12.10 -3.81
N ALA A 30 -1.49 -11.40 -4.94
CA ALA A 30 -2.59 -11.06 -5.85
C ALA A 30 -2.18 -11.43 -7.28
N ASP A 31 -3.08 -12.08 -8.03
CA ASP A 31 -2.84 -12.43 -9.44
C ASP A 31 -2.78 -11.15 -10.27
N PRO A 32 -1.61 -10.77 -10.84
CA PRO A 32 -1.47 -9.54 -11.61
C PRO A 32 -2.30 -9.54 -12.90
N ARG A 33 -2.75 -10.70 -13.39
CA ARG A 33 -3.53 -10.81 -14.63
C ARG A 33 -4.96 -10.31 -14.52
N LEU A 34 -5.46 -10.15 -13.29
CA LEU A 34 -6.79 -9.63 -13.01
C LEU A 34 -6.83 -8.10 -12.96
N PHE A 35 -5.66 -7.43 -13.06
CA PHE A 35 -5.54 -5.98 -12.96
C PHE A 35 -5.17 -5.35 -14.31
N GLU A 36 -5.76 -4.21 -14.59
CA GLU A 36 -5.41 -3.38 -15.74
C GLU A 36 -4.33 -2.37 -15.34
N TYR A 37 -3.38 -2.10 -16.23
CA TYR A 37 -2.41 -1.04 -16.00
C TYR A 37 -3.10 0.34 -15.97
N PRO A 38 -2.63 1.29 -15.15
CA PRO A 38 -3.28 2.60 -14.98
C PRO A 38 -3.53 3.36 -16.29
N TYR A 39 -2.63 3.23 -17.26
CA TYR A 39 -2.75 3.85 -18.59
C TYR A 39 -4.01 3.41 -19.36
N ASN A 40 -4.46 2.17 -19.19
CA ASN A 40 -5.64 1.63 -19.87
C ASN A 40 -6.94 1.90 -19.11
N ALA A 41 -6.83 2.34 -17.85
CA ALA A 41 -7.92 2.43 -16.88
C ALA A 41 -8.41 3.87 -16.61
N GLY A 42 -7.89 4.85 -17.36
CA GLY A 42 -8.31 6.26 -17.26
C GLY A 42 -7.47 7.13 -16.33
N ASP A 43 -6.23 6.74 -16.02
CA ASP A 43 -5.25 7.44 -15.14
C ASP A 43 -5.67 7.58 -13.66
N ASP A 44 -6.98 7.44 -13.38
CA ASP A 44 -7.55 7.41 -12.05
C ASP A 44 -7.44 6.03 -11.39
N ARG A 45 -7.33 6.03 -10.06
CA ARG A 45 -7.38 4.81 -9.26
C ARG A 45 -8.80 4.26 -9.22
N ASN A 46 -8.97 3.03 -9.66
CA ASN A 46 -10.24 2.34 -9.69
C ASN A 46 -10.10 0.88 -9.23
N GLU A 47 -11.23 0.19 -9.17
CA GLU A 47 -11.33 -1.20 -8.72
C GLU A 47 -10.57 -2.19 -9.63
N LYS A 48 -10.26 -1.79 -10.86
CA LYS A 48 -9.59 -2.63 -11.87
C LYS A 48 -8.07 -2.50 -11.85
N ASN A 49 -7.52 -1.43 -11.27
CA ASN A 49 -6.09 -1.14 -11.34
C ASN A 49 -5.39 -1.08 -9.97
N THR A 50 -6.14 -0.95 -8.88
CA THR A 50 -5.57 -0.71 -7.55
C THR A 50 -6.24 -1.57 -6.48
N ILE A 51 -5.43 -2.10 -5.57
CA ILE A 51 -5.89 -2.68 -4.30
C ILE A 51 -5.45 -1.74 -3.18
N VAL A 52 -6.34 -1.48 -2.22
CA VAL A 52 -6.04 -0.63 -1.06
C VAL A 52 -6.03 -1.48 0.21
N PHE A 53 -4.91 -1.43 0.94
CA PHE A 53 -4.77 -2.06 2.25
C PHE A 53 -4.82 -1.00 3.35
N LYS A 54 -5.42 -1.34 4.50
CA LYS A 54 -5.43 -0.48 5.69
C LYS A 54 -4.69 -1.18 6.82
N VAL A 55 -3.68 -0.49 7.38
CA VAL A 55 -2.98 -0.90 8.59
C VAL A 55 -3.25 0.12 9.68
N GLN A 56 -3.78 -0.33 10.81
CA GLN A 56 -4.05 0.51 11.97
C GLN A 56 -3.68 -0.29 13.22
N THR A 57 -2.64 0.14 13.92
CA THR A 57 -2.17 -0.51 15.15
C THR A 57 -1.97 0.52 16.24
N ILE A 58 -2.28 0.14 17.47
CA ILE A 58 -2.07 0.95 18.67
C ILE A 58 -1.41 0.03 19.68
N CYS A 59 -0.26 0.46 20.21
CA CYS A 59 0.37 -0.22 21.34
C CYS A 59 -0.28 0.32 22.62
N TRP A 60 -0.97 -0.55 23.35
CA TRP A 60 -1.52 -0.23 24.67
C TRP A 60 -0.55 -0.73 25.73
N LEU A 61 -0.16 0.15 26.66
CA LEU A 61 0.40 -0.31 27.94
C LEU A 61 -0.77 -0.83 28.80
N PRO A 62 -0.64 -1.98 29.47
CA PRO A 62 -1.59 -2.43 30.47
C PRO A 62 -1.63 -1.51 31.69
#